data_AF-A0A087RMF5-F1
#
_entry.id   AF-A0A087RMF5-F1
#
_cell.length_a   1.000
_cell.length_b   1.000
_cell.length_c   1.000
_cell.angle_alpha   90.00
_cell.angle_beta   90.00
_cell.angle_gamma   90.00
#
_symmetry.space_group_name_H-M   'P 1'
#
loop_
_entity.id
_entity.type
_entity.pdbx_description
1 polymer ?
#
loop_
_entity_poly.entity_id
_entity_poly.type
_entity_poly.pdbx_seq_one_letter_code
_entity_poly.pdbx_strand_id
1 'polypeptide(L)'
;MRRQNISVIQNENHAPSYISVTITAVKSWLNHFDVKILRKLKIRNPTSTPTLKDEKIPEPQELAELFNRADTRAGAIMALIGKAGLRPEVLGNVDASDGLSIRDLPDLAIVQGLAIFTHKPARIVVRSELSKKDNEYFTFITNEGSKKLLAYLNERIMSGKSLGPDDAVIAPNHRYKYGRGNNTEKKFLVTGVIRREVRNTMRPRFNWRPYVLRRFFDTQLLIAESRGKIAHDFRVFFMGHKGSIEAVYTTNKGILPQSLITEMRDAFKRSEELLDLEIIQEDPIEAKKEEVKEKIETMTAQQLAQVQELLSVLDNGKTKSSNESSHQMKQSSVSLGVGVTSVLCQTEKLSSKDMFRTHSESGLGGLRSLDL
;
A
#
# COMPACT_ATOMS: atom_id res chain seq x y z
N MET A 1 -46.29 13.02 -4.58
CA MET A 1 -44.99 13.72 -4.68
C MET A 1 -44.65 14.35 -3.33
N ARG A 2 -43.70 13.79 -2.55
CA ARG A 2 -43.19 14.50 -1.36
C ARG A 2 -42.47 15.76 -1.83
N ARG A 3 -42.86 16.94 -1.33
CA ARG A 3 -42.20 18.22 -1.64
C ARG A 3 -40.77 18.19 -1.08
N GLN A 4 -39.80 17.78 -1.90
CA GLN A 4 -38.38 17.91 -1.58
C GLN A 4 -37.95 19.37 -1.74
N ASN A 5 -38.30 20.21 -0.77
CA ASN A 5 -37.77 21.58 -0.68
C ASN A 5 -36.41 21.53 0.03
N ILE A 6 -35.50 22.46 -0.30
CA ILE A 6 -34.15 22.54 0.30
C ILE A 6 -34.23 22.58 1.84
N SER A 7 -35.24 23.25 2.38
CA SER A 7 -35.52 23.29 3.83
C SER A 7 -35.80 21.91 4.42
N VAL A 8 -36.45 21.01 3.68
CA VAL A 8 -36.71 19.63 4.12
C VAL A 8 -35.40 18.84 4.18
N ILE A 9 -34.58 18.92 3.13
CA ILE A 9 -33.29 18.21 3.07
C ILE A 9 -32.31 18.75 4.14
N GLN A 10 -32.38 20.05 4.46
CA GLN A 10 -31.62 20.65 5.56
C GLN A 10 -32.11 20.18 6.94
N ASN A 11 -33.43 20.04 7.12
CA ASN A 11 -34.02 19.51 8.35
C ASN A 11 -33.75 18.02 8.55
N GLU A 12 -33.52 17.27 7.47
CA GLU A 12 -33.09 15.87 7.47
C GLU A 12 -31.59 15.69 7.79
N ASN A 13 -30.88 16.76 8.20
CA ASN A 13 -29.47 16.75 8.59
C ASN A 13 -28.48 16.22 7.52
N HIS A 14 -28.85 16.28 6.25
CA HIS A 14 -27.91 15.97 5.17
C HIS A 14 -26.75 16.97 5.13
N ALA A 15 -25.56 16.48 4.75
CA ALA A 15 -24.38 17.32 4.62
C ALA A 15 -24.63 18.49 3.63
N PRO A 16 -24.20 19.73 3.96
CA PRO A 16 -24.41 20.87 3.06
C PRO A 16 -23.83 20.69 1.65
N SER A 17 -22.73 19.95 1.54
CA SER A 17 -22.11 19.59 0.25
C SER A 17 -23.01 18.67 -0.58
N TYR A 18 -23.71 17.73 0.03
CA TYR A 18 -24.68 16.86 -0.66
C TYR A 18 -25.81 17.70 -1.25
N ILE A 19 -26.37 18.63 -0.47
CA ILE A 19 -27.41 19.56 -0.93
C ILE A 19 -26.91 20.41 -2.11
N SER A 20 -25.67 20.87 -2.05
CA SER A 20 -25.03 21.65 -3.12
C SER A 20 -24.92 20.85 -4.43
N VAL A 21 -24.50 19.59 -4.36
CA VAL A 21 -24.40 18.71 -5.53
C VAL A 21 -25.79 18.45 -6.13
N THR A 22 -26.78 18.14 -5.29
CA THR A 22 -28.17 17.93 -5.75
C THR A 22 -28.72 19.17 -6.45
N ILE A 23 -28.51 20.36 -5.89
CA ILE A 23 -28.93 21.62 -6.53
C ILE A 23 -28.19 21.84 -7.85
N THR A 24 -26.90 21.50 -7.92
CA THR A 24 -26.11 21.62 -9.16
C THR A 24 -26.66 20.70 -10.25
N ALA A 25 -27.00 19.45 -9.90
CA ALA A 25 -27.62 18.51 -10.83
C ALA A 25 -28.97 19.01 -11.35
N VAL A 26 -29.84 19.51 -10.45
CA VAL A 26 -31.14 20.07 -10.83
C VAL A 26 -30.98 21.31 -11.72
N LYS A 27 -30.05 22.21 -11.40
CA LYS A 27 -29.73 23.38 -12.24
C LYS A 27 -29.24 22.96 -13.61
N SER A 28 -28.35 21.96 -13.69
CA SER A 28 -27.83 21.45 -14.96
C SER A 28 -28.94 20.85 -15.81
N TRP A 29 -29.86 20.08 -15.20
CA TRP A 29 -31.01 19.50 -15.89
C TRP A 29 -31.97 20.58 -16.40
N LEU A 30 -32.34 21.54 -15.56
CA LEU A 30 -33.21 22.64 -15.98
C LEU A 30 -32.59 23.49 -17.09
N ASN A 31 -31.28 23.76 -17.00
CA ASN A 31 -30.56 24.51 -18.02
C ASN A 31 -30.47 23.76 -19.36
N HIS A 32 -30.46 22.43 -19.35
CA HIS A 32 -30.56 21.63 -20.59
C HIS A 32 -31.89 21.83 -21.32
N PHE A 33 -32.96 22.17 -20.59
CA PHE A 33 -34.27 22.54 -21.15
C PHE A 33 -34.47 24.07 -21.22
N ASP A 34 -33.38 24.85 -21.23
CA ASP A 34 -33.39 26.32 -21.27
C ASP A 34 -34.15 27.01 -20.12
N VAL A 35 -34.45 26.28 -19.04
CA VAL A 35 -35.11 26.83 -17.85
C VAL A 35 -34.05 27.38 -16.89
N LYS A 36 -33.98 28.71 -16.79
CA LYS A 36 -33.05 29.41 -15.88
C LYS A 36 -33.69 29.66 -14.51
N ILE A 37 -33.03 29.18 -13.45
CA ILE A 37 -33.41 29.55 -12.08
C ILE A 37 -32.84 30.94 -11.77
N LEU A 38 -33.70 31.96 -11.75
CA LEU A 38 -33.31 33.34 -11.42
C LEU A 38 -33.08 33.56 -9.91
N ARG A 39 -33.70 32.73 -9.05
CA ARG A 39 -33.60 32.88 -7.60
C ARG A 39 -32.29 32.28 -7.06
N LYS A 40 -31.59 33.05 -6.22
CA LYS A 40 -30.43 32.57 -5.49
C LYS A 40 -30.86 31.62 -4.37
N LEU A 41 -30.58 30.34 -4.54
CA LEU A 41 -30.78 29.32 -3.51
C LEU A 41 -29.65 29.43 -2.48
N LYS A 42 -29.98 29.78 -1.24
CA LYS A 42 -29.00 29.85 -0.14
C LYS A 42 -28.94 28.50 0.58
N ILE A 43 -27.74 27.98 0.74
CA ILE A 43 -27.45 26.79 1.54
C ILE A 43 -26.69 27.28 2.77
N ARG A 44 -27.05 26.77 3.96
CA ARG A 44 -26.30 27.06 5.18
C ARG A 44 -24.96 26.30 5.14
N ASN A 45 -23.85 26.99 5.40
CA ASN A 45 -22.50 26.43 5.50
C ASN A 45 -22.12 25.43 4.36
N PRO A 46 -22.23 25.82 3.07
CA PRO A 46 -22.05 24.90 1.94
C PRO A 46 -20.64 24.29 1.86
N THR A 47 -19.64 24.95 2.47
CA THR A 47 -18.25 24.50 2.55
C THR A 47 -17.97 23.60 3.75
N SER A 48 -18.95 23.38 4.63
CA SER A 48 -18.76 22.51 5.79
C SER A 48 -18.59 21.05 5.37
N THR A 49 -17.50 20.44 5.81
CA THR A 49 -17.18 19.02 5.59
C THR A 49 -17.15 18.29 6.92
N PRO A 50 -18.32 17.93 7.49
CA PRO A 50 -18.41 17.34 8.83
C PRO A 50 -17.63 16.02 8.94
N THR A 51 -17.52 15.26 7.85
CA THR A 51 -16.78 13.99 7.80
C THR A 51 -15.26 14.14 7.81
N LEU A 52 -14.72 15.34 7.57
CA LEU A 52 -13.28 15.60 7.54
C LEU A 52 -12.77 16.31 8.81
N LYS A 53 -13.68 16.80 9.66
CA LYS A 53 -13.36 17.70 10.77
C LYS A 53 -12.40 17.06 11.79
N ASP A 54 -12.61 15.79 12.10
CA ASP A 54 -11.85 15.05 13.12
C ASP A 54 -10.87 14.03 12.50
N GLU A 55 -10.65 14.09 11.17
CA GLU A 55 -9.73 13.18 10.49
C GLU A 55 -8.27 13.62 10.73
N LYS A 56 -7.55 12.83 11.54
CA LYS A 56 -6.12 12.97 11.84
C LYS A 56 -5.25 12.24 10.81
N ILE A 57 -4.05 12.74 10.56
CA ILE A 57 -3.00 11.98 9.82
C ILE A 57 -2.38 10.90 10.73
N PRO A 58 -1.85 9.80 10.17
CA PRO A 58 -1.25 8.73 10.95
C PRO A 58 0.02 9.20 11.64
N GLU A 59 0.20 8.79 12.89
CA GLU A 59 1.48 8.93 13.60
C GLU A 59 2.50 7.88 13.13
N PRO A 60 3.82 8.06 13.39
CA PRO A 60 4.86 7.13 12.97
C PRO A 60 4.60 5.67 13.39
N GLN A 61 4.18 5.44 14.64
CA GLN A 61 3.86 4.08 15.14
C GLN A 61 2.67 3.47 14.42
N GLU A 62 1.63 4.28 14.16
CA GLU A 62 0.42 3.81 13.49
C GLU A 62 0.70 3.51 12.01
N LEU A 63 1.60 4.27 11.38
CA LEU A 63 2.05 4.04 10.01
C LEU A 63 2.85 2.74 9.89
N ALA A 64 3.76 2.50 10.83
CA ALA A 64 4.52 1.25 10.92
C ALA A 64 3.59 0.04 11.11
N GLU A 65 2.66 0.12 12.07
CA GLU A 65 1.64 -0.90 12.30
C GLU A 65 0.82 -1.17 11.03
N LEU A 66 0.39 -0.11 10.34
CA LEU A 66 -0.41 -0.22 9.13
C LEU A 66 0.33 -0.94 8.00
N PHE A 67 1.60 -0.60 7.74
CA PHE A 67 2.41 -1.27 6.71
C PHE A 67 2.75 -2.71 7.08
N ASN A 68 2.90 -3.03 8.36
CA ASN A 68 3.14 -4.41 8.83
C ASN A 68 1.92 -5.31 8.68
N ARG A 69 0.70 -4.75 8.75
CA ARG A 69 -0.57 -5.48 8.54
C ARG A 69 -0.88 -5.71 7.06
N ALA A 70 -0.21 -5.02 6.16
CA ALA A 70 -0.54 -5.03 4.74
C ALA A 70 -0.03 -6.29 4.04
N ASP A 71 -0.85 -6.87 3.17
CA ASP A 71 -0.34 -7.80 2.16
C ASP A 71 0.51 -7.03 1.13
N THR A 72 1.25 -7.75 0.30
CA THR A 72 2.15 -7.17 -0.71
C THR A 72 1.45 -6.15 -1.60
N ARG A 73 0.24 -6.47 -2.09
CA ARG A 73 -0.54 -5.61 -2.97
C ARG A 73 -1.10 -4.37 -2.25
N ALA A 74 -1.70 -4.52 -1.07
CA ALA A 74 -2.16 -3.37 -0.29
C ALA A 74 -0.98 -2.50 0.15
N GLY A 75 0.16 -3.10 0.50
CA GLY A 75 1.40 -2.39 0.82
C GLY A 75 1.87 -1.53 -0.35
N ALA A 76 1.87 -2.08 -1.58
CA ALA A 76 2.20 -1.33 -2.79
C ALA A 76 1.18 -0.20 -3.07
N ILE A 77 -0.13 -0.46 -2.91
CA ILE A 77 -1.17 0.56 -3.07
C ILE A 77 -0.98 1.70 -2.06
N MET A 78 -0.76 1.36 -0.78
CA MET A 78 -0.55 2.33 0.28
C MET A 78 0.73 3.14 0.07
N ALA A 79 1.81 2.50 -0.42
CA ALA A 79 3.03 3.19 -0.81
C ALA A 79 2.79 4.20 -1.94
N LEU A 80 2.10 3.79 -3.01
CA LEU A 80 1.77 4.70 -4.11
C LEU A 80 0.91 5.90 -3.67
N ILE A 81 -0.01 5.71 -2.71
CA ILE A 81 -0.86 6.79 -2.21
C ILE A 81 -0.11 7.68 -1.21
N GLY A 82 0.55 7.08 -0.22
CA GLY A 82 1.13 7.78 0.93
C GLY A 82 2.59 8.20 0.78
N LYS A 83 3.33 7.57 -0.14
CA LYS A 83 4.77 7.83 -0.38
C LYS A 83 5.04 8.47 -1.73
N ALA A 84 4.07 8.43 -2.64
CA ALA A 84 4.15 9.14 -3.92
C ALA A 84 3.04 10.18 -4.12
N GLY A 85 2.08 10.25 -3.19
CA GLY A 85 0.99 11.22 -3.29
C GLY A 85 0.10 10.98 -4.50
N LEU A 86 -0.17 9.73 -4.89
CA LEU A 86 -1.11 9.41 -5.96
C LEU A 86 -2.55 9.34 -5.47
N ARG A 87 -3.51 9.56 -6.39
CA ARG A 87 -4.93 9.37 -6.08
C ARG A 87 -5.27 7.91 -6.29
N PRO A 88 -6.20 7.33 -5.52
CA PRO A 88 -6.68 5.98 -5.79
C PRO A 88 -7.16 5.80 -7.25
N GLU A 89 -7.76 6.84 -7.84
CA GLU A 89 -8.22 6.85 -9.23
C GLU A 89 -7.10 6.75 -10.26
N VAL A 90 -5.89 7.20 -9.94
CA VAL A 90 -4.73 7.07 -10.83
C VAL A 90 -4.30 5.61 -10.92
N LEU A 91 -4.42 4.85 -9.83
CA LEU A 91 -4.07 3.43 -9.82
C LEU A 91 -5.05 2.58 -10.65
N GLY A 92 -6.29 3.05 -10.75
CA GLY A 92 -7.33 2.46 -11.57
C GLY A 92 -8.61 3.27 -11.43
N ASN A 93 -9.17 3.69 -12.56
CA ASN A 93 -10.30 4.60 -12.61
C ASN A 93 -11.62 3.92 -12.19
N VAL A 94 -12.72 4.67 -12.22
CA VAL A 94 -14.01 4.25 -11.63
C VAL A 94 -14.62 3.05 -12.35
N ASP A 95 -14.38 2.92 -13.65
CA ASP A 95 -14.87 1.85 -14.50
C ASP A 95 -13.76 0.84 -14.88
N ALA A 96 -12.55 1.00 -14.36
CA ALA A 96 -11.37 0.18 -14.70
C ALA A 96 -11.00 0.16 -16.19
N SER A 97 -11.42 1.15 -16.97
CA SER A 97 -11.00 1.29 -18.37
C SER A 97 -9.54 1.68 -18.50
N ASP A 98 -9.00 2.41 -17.52
CA ASP A 98 -7.60 2.86 -17.49
C ASP A 98 -7.05 2.92 -16.05
N GLY A 99 -5.73 3.02 -15.93
CA GLY A 99 -5.00 3.18 -14.68
C GLY A 99 -3.48 3.24 -14.87
N LEU A 100 -2.76 3.33 -13.76
CA LEU A 100 -1.30 3.38 -13.76
C LEU A 100 -0.74 2.08 -14.35
N SER A 101 0.09 2.22 -15.38
CA SER A 101 0.66 1.14 -16.18
C SER A 101 2.18 1.08 -16.02
N ILE A 102 2.80 -0.06 -16.37
CA ILE A 102 4.25 -0.27 -16.19
C ILE A 102 5.06 0.79 -16.96
N ARG A 103 4.61 1.20 -18.16
CA ARG A 103 5.22 2.29 -18.94
C ARG A 103 5.24 3.65 -18.23
N ASP A 104 4.36 3.86 -17.27
CA ASP A 104 4.27 5.10 -16.48
C ASP A 104 5.37 5.16 -15.38
N LEU A 105 6.18 4.09 -15.24
CA LEU A 105 7.32 3.98 -14.33
C LEU A 105 8.64 4.00 -15.13
N PRO A 106 9.11 5.16 -15.62
CA PRO A 106 10.26 5.24 -16.53
C PRO A 106 11.59 4.79 -15.91
N ASP A 107 11.70 4.80 -14.57
CA ASP A 107 12.89 4.34 -13.87
C ASP A 107 12.85 2.81 -13.60
N LEU A 108 11.77 2.11 -13.95
CA LEU A 108 11.62 0.67 -13.72
C LEU A 108 12.30 -0.14 -14.83
N ALA A 109 13.18 -1.06 -14.43
CA ALA A 109 13.81 -2.03 -15.31
C ALA A 109 13.57 -3.45 -14.80
N ILE A 110 13.38 -4.41 -15.71
CA ILE A 110 13.32 -5.84 -15.39
C ILE A 110 14.62 -6.48 -15.83
N VAL A 111 15.47 -6.81 -14.86
CA VAL A 111 16.78 -7.42 -15.09
C VAL A 111 16.77 -8.83 -14.53
N GLN A 112 17.00 -9.83 -15.37
CA GLN A 112 17.04 -11.25 -14.97
C GLN A 112 15.77 -11.71 -14.22
N GLY A 113 14.59 -11.21 -14.60
CA GLY A 113 13.33 -11.53 -13.94
C GLY A 113 13.11 -10.82 -12.60
N LEU A 114 13.92 -9.81 -12.27
CA LEU A 114 13.75 -8.96 -11.10
C LEU A 114 13.46 -7.53 -11.53
N ALA A 115 12.38 -6.97 -10.99
CA ALA A 115 12.05 -5.55 -11.10
C ALA A 115 12.97 -4.74 -10.17
N ILE A 116 13.67 -3.75 -10.74
CA ILE A 116 14.54 -2.81 -10.04
C ILE A 116 14.29 -1.38 -10.54
N PHE A 117 14.55 -0.38 -9.69
CA PHE A 117 14.56 1.02 -10.11
C PHE A 117 16.00 1.49 -10.41
N THR A 118 16.20 2.09 -11.58
CA THR A 118 17.50 2.61 -12.03
C THR A 118 17.90 3.89 -11.30
N HIS A 119 16.93 4.74 -10.98
CA HIS A 119 17.12 5.97 -10.22
C HIS A 119 16.29 5.98 -8.95
N LYS A 120 16.79 6.68 -7.94
CA LYS A 120 16.18 6.84 -6.61
C LYS A 120 16.25 8.31 -6.19
N PRO A 121 15.15 8.94 -5.74
CA PRO A 121 13.75 8.47 -5.74
C PRO A 121 13.22 8.18 -7.17
N ALA A 122 12.45 7.11 -7.32
CA ALA A 122 11.96 6.67 -8.62
C ALA A 122 10.79 7.54 -9.09
N ARG A 123 10.79 7.92 -10.38
CA ARG A 123 9.77 8.78 -10.99
C ARG A 123 8.54 7.97 -11.40
N ILE A 124 7.36 8.55 -11.16
CA ILE A 124 6.06 8.04 -11.61
C ILE A 124 5.37 9.13 -12.42
N VAL A 125 5.03 8.82 -13.67
CA VAL A 125 4.30 9.71 -14.57
C VAL A 125 2.80 9.46 -14.42
N VAL A 126 2.02 10.53 -14.34
CA VAL A 126 0.55 10.47 -14.31
C VAL A 126 0.04 11.13 -15.59
N ARG A 127 -0.46 10.30 -16.49
CA ARG A 127 -1.02 10.73 -17.78
C ARG A 127 -2.22 11.66 -17.59
N SER A 128 -2.47 12.52 -18.56
CA SER A 128 -3.54 13.52 -18.52
C SER A 128 -4.92 12.86 -18.29
N GLU A 129 -5.20 11.70 -18.88
CA GLU A 129 -6.48 11.00 -18.76
C GLU A 129 -6.77 10.50 -17.33
N LEU A 130 -5.73 10.30 -16.53
CA LEU A 130 -5.84 9.89 -15.13
C LEU A 130 -5.86 11.09 -14.17
N SER A 131 -5.55 12.28 -14.68
CA SER A 131 -5.54 13.51 -13.92
C SER A 131 -6.92 14.14 -13.90
N LYS A 132 -7.39 14.55 -12.72
CA LYS A 132 -8.69 15.27 -12.59
C LYS A 132 -8.73 16.61 -13.33
N LYS A 133 -7.57 17.12 -13.75
CA LYS A 133 -7.42 18.41 -14.42
C LYS A 133 -7.01 18.25 -15.88
N ASP A 134 -7.01 17.02 -16.40
CA ASP A 134 -6.61 16.71 -17.78
C ASP A 134 -5.18 17.19 -18.12
N ASN A 135 -4.33 17.30 -17.10
CA ASN A 135 -2.94 17.71 -17.21
C ASN A 135 -2.02 16.56 -16.77
N GLU A 136 -1.05 16.24 -17.63
CA GLU A 136 0.04 15.32 -17.27
C GLU A 136 0.94 15.96 -16.20
N TYR A 137 1.39 15.15 -15.25
CA TYR A 137 2.39 15.54 -14.26
C TYR A 137 3.19 14.31 -13.83
N PHE A 138 4.25 14.50 -13.06
CA PHE A 138 4.92 13.38 -12.41
C PHE A 138 5.13 13.64 -10.93
N THR A 139 5.38 12.56 -10.21
CA THR A 139 5.78 12.56 -8.81
C THR A 139 6.95 11.60 -8.64
N PHE A 140 7.50 11.53 -7.44
CA PHE A 140 8.48 10.51 -7.06
C PHE A 140 7.89 9.63 -5.96
N ILE A 141 8.40 8.41 -5.86
CA ILE A 141 8.11 7.51 -4.74
C ILE A 141 9.35 7.39 -3.85
N THR A 142 9.15 7.41 -2.54
CA THR A 142 10.25 7.26 -1.59
C THR A 142 10.97 5.93 -1.75
N ASN A 143 12.19 5.83 -1.23
CA ASN A 143 12.97 4.60 -1.25
C ASN A 143 12.25 3.44 -0.52
N GLU A 144 11.61 3.67 0.63
CA GLU A 144 10.82 2.63 1.30
C GLU A 144 9.55 2.29 0.52
N GLY A 145 8.85 3.30 0.01
CA GLY A 145 7.68 3.08 -0.84
C GLY A 145 8.03 2.25 -2.08
N SER A 146 9.20 2.50 -2.66
CA SER A 146 9.76 1.76 -3.79
C SER A 146 9.98 0.30 -3.45
N LYS A 147 10.52 -0.01 -2.27
CA LYS A 147 10.71 -1.41 -1.82
C LYS A 147 9.38 -2.17 -1.76
N LYS A 148 8.32 -1.54 -1.22
CA LYS A 148 6.98 -2.16 -1.16
C LYS A 148 6.40 -2.41 -2.55
N LEU A 149 6.57 -1.45 -3.46
CA LEU A 149 6.13 -1.60 -4.85
C LEU A 149 6.90 -2.71 -5.58
N LEU A 150 8.24 -2.71 -5.48
CA LEU A 150 9.08 -3.73 -6.09
C LEU A 150 8.79 -5.12 -5.53
N ALA A 151 8.56 -5.27 -4.23
CA ALA A 151 8.19 -6.55 -3.62
C ALA A 151 6.92 -7.14 -4.27
N TYR A 152 5.89 -6.30 -4.49
CA TYR A 152 4.67 -6.71 -5.17
C TYR A 152 4.89 -7.04 -6.67
N LEU A 153 5.67 -6.24 -7.39
CA LEU A 153 5.98 -6.52 -8.80
C LEU A 153 6.79 -7.82 -8.96
N ASN A 154 7.76 -8.06 -8.08
CA ASN A 154 8.57 -9.27 -8.06
C ASN A 154 7.73 -10.50 -7.71
N GLU A 155 6.82 -10.43 -6.74
CA GLU A 155 5.88 -11.51 -6.45
C GLU A 155 5.04 -11.88 -7.69
N ARG A 156 4.63 -10.88 -8.49
CA ARG A 156 3.91 -11.12 -9.75
C ARG A 156 4.78 -11.84 -10.77
N ILE A 157 6.04 -11.41 -10.94
CA ILE A 157 6.97 -12.05 -11.87
C ILE A 157 7.24 -13.49 -11.46
N MET A 158 7.50 -13.73 -10.16
CA MET A 158 7.70 -15.06 -9.58
C MET A 158 6.47 -15.96 -9.73
N SER A 159 5.26 -15.38 -9.74
CA SER A 159 4.02 -16.11 -10.01
C SER A 159 3.83 -16.49 -11.49
N GLY A 160 4.85 -16.27 -12.34
CA GLY A 160 4.86 -16.60 -13.76
C GLY A 160 4.22 -15.55 -14.67
N LYS A 161 3.95 -14.33 -14.18
CA LYS A 161 3.44 -13.24 -15.02
C LYS A 161 4.58 -12.46 -15.65
N SER A 162 4.60 -12.40 -16.99
CA SER A 162 5.37 -11.36 -17.69
C SER A 162 4.71 -9.99 -17.47
N LEU A 163 5.52 -8.94 -17.27
CA LEU A 163 5.06 -7.56 -17.13
C LEU A 163 5.39 -6.79 -18.41
N GLY A 164 4.37 -6.57 -19.23
CA GLY A 164 4.45 -5.72 -20.41
C GLY A 164 4.25 -4.23 -20.09
N PRO A 165 4.60 -3.32 -21.02
CA PRO A 165 4.47 -1.87 -20.80
C PRO A 165 3.04 -1.42 -20.46
N ASP A 166 2.03 -2.03 -21.08
CA ASP A 166 0.61 -1.69 -20.90
C ASP A 166 -0.07 -2.50 -19.78
N ASP A 167 0.68 -3.30 -19.03
CA ASP A 167 0.13 -3.99 -17.87
C ASP A 167 -0.10 -3.01 -16.72
N ALA A 168 -1.17 -3.22 -15.97
CA ALA A 168 -1.44 -2.42 -14.78
C ALA A 168 -0.34 -2.60 -13.74
N VAL A 169 0.12 -1.50 -13.14
CA VAL A 169 1.04 -1.53 -11.99
C VAL A 169 0.41 -2.30 -10.86
N ILE A 170 -0.84 -1.98 -10.49
CA ILE A 170 -1.65 -2.74 -9.53
C ILE A 170 -2.69 -3.55 -10.30
N ALA A 171 -2.43 -4.85 -10.44
CA ALA A 171 -3.21 -5.72 -11.27
C ALA A 171 -4.32 -6.48 -10.52
N PRO A 172 -5.39 -6.86 -11.24
CA PRO A 172 -6.27 -7.96 -10.89
C PRO A 172 -5.57 -9.22 -10.39
N ASN A 173 -6.13 -9.86 -9.37
CA ASN A 173 -5.80 -11.26 -9.13
C ASN A 173 -6.47 -12.11 -10.23
N HIS A 174 -5.63 -12.75 -11.06
CA HIS A 174 -6.03 -13.60 -12.17
C HIS A 174 -6.71 -14.90 -11.70
N ARG A 175 -6.40 -15.38 -10.48
CA ARG A 175 -6.94 -16.63 -9.92
C ARG A 175 -8.39 -16.49 -9.46
N TYR A 176 -8.82 -15.28 -9.11
CA TYR A 176 -10.15 -15.02 -8.57
C TYR A 176 -10.94 -14.11 -9.51
N LYS A 177 -11.70 -14.73 -10.41
CA LYS A 177 -12.68 -14.03 -11.27
C LYS A 177 -13.94 -13.61 -10.51
N TYR A 178 -14.21 -14.21 -9.35
CA TYR A 178 -15.38 -13.92 -8.53
C TYR A 178 -15.39 -12.46 -8.01
N GLY A 179 -16.53 -11.79 -8.14
CA GLY A 179 -16.74 -10.42 -7.65
C GLY A 179 -16.29 -9.31 -8.60
N ARG A 180 -15.94 -9.62 -9.86
CA ARG A 180 -15.58 -8.62 -10.89
C ARG A 180 -16.71 -8.20 -11.81
N GLY A 181 -17.78 -8.98 -11.90
CA GLY A 181 -18.91 -8.71 -12.81
C GLY A 181 -18.42 -8.42 -14.23
N ASN A 182 -18.89 -7.31 -14.81
CA ASN A 182 -18.55 -6.87 -16.17
C ASN A 182 -17.07 -6.41 -16.34
N ASN A 183 -16.27 -6.39 -15.27
CA ASN A 183 -14.86 -5.98 -15.30
C ASN A 183 -13.89 -7.19 -15.27
N THR A 184 -14.38 -8.40 -15.57
CA THR A 184 -13.57 -9.62 -15.51
C THR A 184 -12.42 -9.62 -16.51
N GLU A 185 -12.62 -9.00 -17.67
CA GLU A 185 -11.62 -8.91 -18.75
C GLU A 185 -10.71 -7.68 -18.65
N LYS A 186 -11.02 -6.74 -17.73
CA LYS A 186 -10.30 -5.48 -17.62
C LYS A 186 -8.96 -5.66 -16.93
N LYS A 187 -7.94 -5.01 -17.51
CA LYS A 187 -6.54 -5.02 -17.03
C LYS A 187 -6.36 -4.30 -15.70
N PHE A 188 -7.17 -3.29 -15.42
CA PHE A 188 -7.04 -2.44 -14.23
C PHE A 188 -8.02 -2.83 -13.12
N LEU A 189 -7.79 -2.32 -11.91
CA LEU A 189 -8.74 -2.40 -10.80
C LEU A 189 -9.67 -1.20 -10.82
N VAL A 190 -10.92 -1.41 -10.40
CA VAL A 190 -11.83 -0.30 -10.13
C VAL A 190 -11.34 0.45 -8.88
N THR A 191 -11.39 1.78 -8.90
CA THR A 191 -11.02 2.63 -7.74
C THR A 191 -11.66 2.16 -6.43
N GLY A 192 -12.91 1.69 -6.47
CA GLY A 192 -13.63 1.16 -5.32
C GLY A 192 -12.95 -0.06 -4.67
N VAL A 193 -12.33 -0.93 -5.47
CA VAL A 193 -11.58 -2.10 -4.99
C VAL A 193 -10.26 -1.67 -4.36
N ILE A 194 -9.51 -0.77 -5.01
CA ILE A 194 -8.27 -0.18 -4.48
C ILE A 194 -8.54 0.45 -3.10
N ARG A 195 -9.58 1.28 -3.01
CA ARG A 195 -9.99 1.91 -1.74
C ARG A 195 -10.44 0.88 -0.70
N ARG A 196 -11.09 -0.20 -1.11
CA ARG A 196 -11.53 -1.28 -0.21
C ARG A 196 -10.34 -2.03 0.37
N GLU A 197 -9.31 -2.31 -0.41
CA GLU A 197 -8.10 -2.99 0.07
C GLU A 197 -7.39 -2.18 1.14
N VAL A 198 -7.12 -0.89 0.87
CA VAL A 198 -6.55 0.01 1.88
C VAL A 198 -7.43 0.10 3.12
N ARG A 199 -8.76 0.21 2.94
CA ARG A 199 -9.68 0.24 4.07
C ARG A 199 -9.59 -1.05 4.88
N ASN A 200 -9.57 -2.22 4.25
CA ASN A 200 -9.51 -3.50 4.95
C ASN A 200 -8.23 -3.61 5.78
N THR A 201 -7.10 -3.12 5.28
CA THR A 201 -5.84 -3.08 6.05
C THR A 201 -5.92 -2.16 7.27
N MET A 202 -6.59 -1.01 7.13
CA MET A 202 -6.83 -0.06 8.23
C MET A 202 -7.78 -0.62 9.30
N ARG A 203 -8.69 -1.52 8.94
CA ARG A 203 -9.72 -2.04 9.86
C ARG A 203 -9.27 -3.26 10.66
N PRO A 204 -9.89 -3.50 11.84
CA PRO A 204 -10.85 -2.63 12.54
C PRO A 204 -10.19 -1.50 13.35
N ARG A 205 -8.86 -1.54 13.50
CA ARG A 205 -8.06 -0.68 14.39
C ARG A 205 -8.21 0.82 14.10
N PHE A 206 -8.22 1.20 12.83
CA PHE A 206 -8.27 2.59 12.40
C PHE A 206 -9.56 2.87 11.62
N ASN A 207 -10.31 3.89 12.06
CA ASN A 207 -11.53 4.34 11.38
C ASN A 207 -11.26 5.30 10.19
N TRP A 208 -10.08 5.21 9.60
CA TRP A 208 -9.65 6.14 8.55
C TRP A 208 -10.25 5.86 7.18
N ARG A 209 -10.22 6.89 6.34
CA ARG A 209 -10.49 6.80 4.90
C ARG A 209 -9.15 6.56 4.17
N PRO A 210 -9.15 5.86 3.03
CA PRO A 210 -7.92 5.66 2.24
C PRO A 210 -7.19 6.96 1.87
N TYR A 211 -7.90 8.08 1.73
CA TYR A 211 -7.30 9.40 1.44
C TYR A 211 -6.45 9.96 2.58
N VAL A 212 -6.52 9.41 3.80
CA VAL A 212 -5.64 9.78 4.91
C VAL A 212 -4.17 9.67 4.53
N LEU A 213 -3.79 8.62 3.78
CA LEU A 213 -2.40 8.44 3.33
C LEU A 213 -1.95 9.54 2.37
N ARG A 214 -2.82 9.94 1.44
CA ARG A 214 -2.53 11.06 0.53
C ARG A 214 -2.43 12.38 1.30
N ARG A 215 -3.27 12.57 2.31
CA ARG A 215 -3.25 13.74 3.18
C ARG A 215 -1.99 13.79 4.03
N PHE A 216 -1.54 12.64 4.55
CA PHE A 216 -0.25 12.49 5.21
C PHE A 216 0.87 12.97 4.29
N PHE A 217 0.95 12.46 3.06
CA PHE A 217 1.94 12.91 2.06
C PHE A 217 1.96 14.44 1.88
N ASP A 218 0.79 15.05 1.66
CA ASP A 218 0.68 16.51 1.48
C ASP A 218 1.12 17.30 2.72
N THR A 219 0.70 16.84 3.92
CA THR A 219 1.11 17.47 5.18
C THR A 219 2.61 17.34 5.43
N GLN A 220 3.21 16.18 5.14
CA GLN A 220 4.64 15.98 5.32
C GLN A 220 5.46 16.83 4.35
N LEU A 221 5.02 16.98 3.09
CA LEU A 221 5.64 17.91 2.16
C LEU A 221 5.42 19.37 2.54
N LEU A 222 4.29 19.73 3.15
CA LEU A 222 4.07 21.07 3.71
C LEU A 222 5.06 21.37 4.85
N ILE A 223 5.34 20.39 5.71
CA ILE A 223 6.37 20.51 6.75
C ILE A 223 7.75 20.64 6.09
N ALA A 224 8.05 19.84 5.07
CA ALA A 224 9.30 19.94 4.31
C ALA A 224 9.48 21.33 3.67
N GLU A 225 8.41 21.91 3.14
CA GLU A 225 8.36 23.26 2.57
C GLU A 225 8.72 24.29 3.64
N SER A 226 8.10 24.22 4.83
CA SER A 226 8.43 25.12 5.95
C SER A 226 9.88 24.99 6.45
N ARG A 227 10.51 23.83 6.24
CA ARG A 227 11.92 23.56 6.57
C ARG A 227 12.89 23.92 5.44
N GLY A 228 12.40 24.51 4.35
CA GLY A 228 13.22 24.90 3.19
C GLY A 228 13.75 23.72 2.36
N LYS A 229 13.17 22.52 2.51
CA LYS A 229 13.62 21.31 1.80
C LYS A 229 13.05 21.19 0.39
N ILE A 230 11.87 21.76 0.16
CA ILE A 230 11.14 21.70 -1.10
C ILE A 230 10.45 23.04 -1.37
N ALA A 231 10.40 23.46 -2.62
CA ALA A 231 9.66 24.66 -3.03
C ALA A 231 8.14 24.39 -3.06
N HIS A 232 7.34 25.44 -2.82
CA HIS A 232 5.88 25.38 -2.88
C HIS A 232 5.38 24.76 -4.20
N ASP A 233 5.91 25.25 -5.32
CA ASP A 233 5.48 24.81 -6.66
C ASP A 233 5.79 23.33 -6.92
N PHE A 234 6.86 22.78 -6.35
CA PHE A 234 7.20 21.36 -6.48
C PHE A 234 6.18 20.50 -5.73
N ARG A 235 5.84 20.87 -4.48
CA ARG A 235 4.81 20.18 -3.71
C ARG A 235 3.45 20.21 -4.43
N VAL A 236 3.05 21.38 -4.92
CA VAL A 236 1.80 21.57 -5.67
C VAL A 236 1.78 20.73 -6.95
N PHE A 237 2.90 20.67 -7.67
CA PHE A 237 3.07 19.85 -8.87
C PHE A 237 2.97 18.35 -8.56
N PHE A 238 3.68 17.84 -7.53
CA PHE A 238 3.62 16.43 -7.14
C PHE A 238 2.20 16.00 -6.72
N MET A 239 1.41 16.94 -6.20
CA MET A 239 0.00 16.72 -5.87
C MET A 239 -0.93 16.74 -7.08
N GLY A 240 -0.44 17.00 -8.30
CA GLY A 240 -1.24 17.11 -9.51
C GLY A 240 -2.24 18.28 -9.44
N HIS A 241 -1.86 19.35 -8.75
CA HIS A 241 -2.67 20.56 -8.65
C HIS A 241 -2.30 21.54 -9.76
N LYS A 242 -3.27 22.35 -10.23
CA LYS A 242 -3.08 23.29 -11.35
C LYS A 242 -2.00 24.35 -11.08
N GLY A 243 -1.66 24.60 -9.82
CA GLY A 243 -0.74 25.65 -9.39
C GLY A 243 -1.27 27.05 -9.59
N SER A 244 -0.40 28.02 -9.34
CA SER A 244 -0.62 29.43 -9.69
C SER A 244 -0.61 29.60 -11.21
N ILE A 245 -0.94 30.80 -11.69
CA ILE A 245 -0.86 31.10 -13.14
C ILE A 245 0.57 30.93 -13.68
N GLU A 246 1.59 31.07 -12.84
CA GLU A 246 3.00 30.89 -13.18
C GLU A 246 3.37 29.43 -13.43
N ALA A 247 2.69 28.48 -12.76
CA ALA A 247 2.86 27.05 -13.00
C ALA A 247 2.52 26.67 -14.45
N VAL A 248 1.66 27.44 -15.13
CA VAL A 248 1.36 27.28 -16.56
C VAL A 248 2.60 27.50 -17.44
N TYR A 249 3.54 28.35 -16.98
CA TYR A 249 4.74 28.73 -17.72
C TYR A 249 6.02 27.97 -17.28
N THR A 250 5.97 27.27 -16.15
CA THR A 250 7.10 26.51 -15.58
C THR A 250 6.85 25.00 -15.59
N THR A 251 6.03 24.49 -14.66
CA THR A 251 5.87 23.05 -14.37
C THR A 251 4.80 22.35 -15.20
N ASN A 252 3.86 23.08 -15.80
CA ASN A 252 2.80 22.51 -16.66
C ASN A 252 3.18 22.48 -18.16
N LYS A 253 4.43 22.77 -18.54
CA LYS A 253 4.90 22.56 -19.92
C LYS A 253 5.06 21.06 -20.15
N GLY A 254 4.56 20.56 -21.29
CA GLY A 254 4.53 19.12 -21.61
C GLY A 254 5.90 18.41 -21.61
N ILE A 255 7.02 19.16 -21.62
CA ILE A 255 8.36 18.63 -21.43
C ILE A 255 9.12 19.55 -20.47
N LEU A 256 9.45 19.06 -19.28
CA LEU A 256 10.30 19.79 -18.34
C LEU A 256 11.78 19.60 -18.69
N PRO A 257 12.63 20.65 -18.56
CA PRO A 257 14.07 20.51 -18.71
C PRO A 257 14.62 19.46 -17.74
N GLN A 258 15.58 18.65 -18.19
CA GLN A 258 16.16 17.58 -17.37
C GLN A 258 16.81 18.12 -16.08
N SER A 259 17.40 19.32 -16.13
CA SER A 259 17.95 20.00 -14.95
C SER A 259 16.90 20.26 -13.88
N LEU A 260 15.70 20.69 -14.28
CA LEU A 260 14.58 20.91 -13.36
C LEU A 260 14.07 19.59 -12.78
N ILE A 261 13.98 18.53 -13.60
CA ILE A 261 13.58 17.19 -13.12
C ILE A 261 14.56 16.68 -12.06
N THR A 262 15.87 16.87 -12.27
CA THR A 262 16.90 16.52 -11.30
C THR A 262 16.75 17.32 -10.01
N GLU A 263 16.57 18.64 -10.09
CA GLU A 263 16.34 19.48 -8.91
C GLU A 263 15.08 19.06 -8.13
N MET A 264 13.99 18.76 -8.84
CA MET A 264 12.76 18.26 -8.23
C MET A 264 12.97 16.90 -7.54
N ARG A 265 13.77 16.01 -8.14
CA ARG A 265 14.15 14.73 -7.55
C ARG A 265 14.98 14.92 -6.28
N ASP A 266 15.94 15.83 -6.30
CA ASP A 266 16.81 16.13 -5.15
C ASP A 266 16.04 16.82 -4.01
N ALA A 267 15.11 17.73 -4.33
CA ALA A 267 14.18 18.33 -3.37
C ALA A 267 13.25 17.28 -2.74
N PHE A 268 12.74 16.34 -3.53
CA PHE A 268 11.95 15.22 -3.02
C PHE A 268 12.80 14.31 -2.12
N LYS A 269 14.02 13.98 -2.53
CA LYS A 269 14.97 13.16 -1.76
C LYS A 269 15.25 13.75 -0.38
N ARG A 270 15.47 15.06 -0.28
CA ARG A 270 15.64 15.78 1.01
C ARG A 270 14.43 15.65 1.93
N SER A 271 13.26 15.39 1.37
CA SER A 271 11.98 15.28 2.07
C SER A 271 11.61 13.85 2.47
N GLU A 272 12.37 12.83 2.02
CA GLU A 272 12.07 11.42 2.29
C GLU A 272 12.00 11.09 3.79
N GLU A 273 12.87 11.70 4.62
CA GLU A 273 12.87 11.47 6.07
C GLU A 273 11.52 11.80 6.72
N LEU A 274 10.77 12.75 6.15
CA LEU A 274 9.46 13.16 6.66
C LEU A 274 8.35 12.29 6.12
N LEU A 275 8.58 11.62 4.99
CA LEU A 275 7.63 10.71 4.39
C LEU A 275 7.76 9.32 4.99
N ASP A 276 8.96 8.87 5.31
CA ASP A 276 9.30 7.54 5.83
C ASP A 276 9.47 7.50 7.36
N LEU A 277 8.54 8.14 8.08
CA LEU A 277 8.57 8.22 9.54
C LEU A 277 8.52 6.85 10.25
N GLU A 278 8.00 5.82 9.59
CA GLU A 278 7.96 4.46 10.13
C GLU A 278 9.35 3.85 10.34
N ILE A 279 10.39 4.36 9.66
CA ILE A 279 11.78 3.89 9.84
C ILE A 279 12.39 4.43 11.14
N ILE A 280 11.94 5.60 11.61
CA ILE A 280 12.55 6.34 12.74
C ILE A 280 12.46 5.55 14.07
N GLN A 281 11.70 4.45 14.09
CA GLN A 281 11.86 3.42 15.11
C GLN A 281 13.08 2.56 14.77
N GLU A 282 14.28 3.08 15.06
CA GLU A 282 15.38 2.18 15.38
C GLU A 282 14.89 1.21 16.46
N ASP A 283 15.07 -0.09 16.18
CA ASP A 283 14.87 -1.13 17.18
C ASP A 283 15.55 -0.66 18.48
N PRO A 284 14.95 -0.79 19.67
CA PRO A 284 15.60 -0.43 20.94
C PRO A 284 16.98 -1.08 21.11
N ILE A 285 17.27 -2.10 20.30
CA ILE A 285 18.53 -2.82 20.19
C ILE A 285 19.57 -2.02 19.38
N GLU A 286 19.20 -1.36 18.28
CA GLU A 286 20.13 -0.61 17.41
C GLU A 286 20.62 0.66 18.11
N ALA A 287 19.70 1.43 18.73
CA ALA A 287 20.04 2.58 19.55
C ALA A 287 20.93 2.19 20.75
N LYS A 288 20.67 1.03 21.37
CA LYS A 288 21.54 0.48 22.43
C LYS A 288 22.88 -0.01 21.90
N LYS A 289 22.96 -0.54 20.68
CA LYS A 289 24.24 -0.94 20.06
C LYS A 289 25.13 0.26 19.82
N GLU A 290 24.58 1.35 19.27
CA GLU A 290 25.36 2.57 19.05
C GLU A 290 25.74 3.24 20.38
N GLU A 291 24.84 3.26 21.38
CA GLU A 291 25.19 3.74 22.74
C GLU A 291 26.31 2.89 23.39
N VAL A 292 26.26 1.56 23.22
CA VAL A 292 27.31 0.65 23.70
C VAL A 292 28.62 0.87 22.95
N LYS A 293 28.56 1.11 21.63
CA LYS A 293 29.73 1.34 20.79
C LYS A 293 30.43 2.66 21.16
N GLU A 294 29.69 3.75 21.33
CA GLU A 294 30.24 5.03 21.80
C GLU A 294 30.87 4.90 23.21
N LYS A 295 30.24 4.12 24.09
CA LYS A 295 30.80 3.81 25.42
C LYS A 295 32.08 2.99 25.32
N ILE A 296 32.17 2.00 24.42
CA ILE A 296 33.38 1.21 24.21
C ILE A 296 34.53 2.07 23.65
N GLU A 297 34.22 2.99 22.73
CA GLU A 297 35.22 3.89 22.12
C GLU A 297 35.79 4.92 23.10
N THR A 298 35.06 5.27 24.15
CA THR A 298 35.47 6.24 25.18
C THR A 298 36.06 5.59 26.45
N MET A 299 36.12 4.27 26.52
CA MET A 299 36.64 3.53 27.68
C MET A 299 38.17 3.50 27.75
N THR A 300 38.70 3.50 28.97
CA THR A 300 40.14 3.34 29.23
C THR A 300 40.59 1.89 29.04
N ALA A 301 41.88 1.67 28.77
CA ALA A 301 42.44 0.33 28.53
C ALA A 301 42.18 -0.68 29.67
N GLN A 302 42.11 -0.22 30.92
CA GLN A 302 41.79 -1.07 32.07
C GLN A 302 40.32 -1.53 32.08
N GLN A 303 39.40 -0.67 31.62
CA GLN A 303 37.98 -1.01 31.56
C GLN A 303 37.68 -1.94 30.37
N LEU A 304 38.39 -1.77 29.25
CA LEU A 304 38.30 -2.69 28.11
C LEU A 304 38.78 -4.10 28.47
N ALA A 305 39.82 -4.22 29.30
CA ALA A 305 40.31 -5.51 29.79
C ALA A 305 39.26 -6.22 30.68
N GLN A 306 38.56 -5.48 31.55
CA GLN A 306 37.48 -6.05 32.37
C GLN A 306 36.27 -6.49 31.52
N VAL A 307 35.93 -5.73 30.47
CA VAL A 307 34.86 -6.13 29.54
C VAL A 307 35.25 -7.39 28.76
N GLN A 308 36.50 -7.50 28.31
CA GLN A 308 37.01 -8.71 27.66
C GLN A 308 37.00 -9.93 28.59
N GLU A 309 37.37 -9.74 29.85
CA GLU A 309 37.30 -10.78 30.87
C GLU A 309 35.86 -11.25 31.11
N LEU A 310 34.91 -10.33 31.24
CA LEU A 310 33.47 -10.65 31.37
C LEU A 310 32.91 -11.38 30.14
N LEU A 311 33.30 -10.98 28.93
CA LEU A 311 32.91 -11.66 27.69
C LEU A 311 33.47 -13.09 27.63
N SER A 312 34.71 -13.30 28.08
CA SER A 312 35.32 -14.64 28.15
C SER A 312 34.60 -15.57 29.14
N VAL A 313 34.07 -15.03 30.24
CA VAL A 313 33.27 -15.79 31.21
C VAL A 313 31.90 -16.16 30.64
N LEU A 314 31.27 -15.26 29.87
CA LEU A 314 29.98 -15.53 29.22
C LEU A 314 30.09 -16.57 28.10
N ASP A 315 31.19 -16.59 27.34
CA ASP A 315 31.44 -17.59 26.30
C ASP A 315 31.73 -18.98 26.90
N ASN A 316 32.45 -19.02 28.03
CA ASN A 316 32.67 -20.22 28.82
C ASN A 316 31.40 -20.73 29.56
N GLY A 317 30.42 -19.86 29.79
CA GLY A 317 29.13 -20.23 30.36
C GLY A 317 28.22 -20.97 29.37
N LYS A 318 28.29 -20.62 28.08
CA LYS A 318 27.54 -21.33 27.02
C LYS A 318 28.09 -22.73 26.77
N THR A 319 29.41 -22.92 26.82
CA THR A 319 30.05 -24.25 26.63
C THR A 319 29.81 -25.20 27.81
N LYS A 320 29.68 -24.69 29.05
CA LYS A 320 29.26 -25.48 30.22
C LYS A 320 27.77 -25.84 30.21
N SER A 321 26.90 -24.90 29.84
CA SER A 321 25.45 -25.13 29.72
C SER A 321 25.09 -26.17 28.64
N SER A 322 25.80 -26.18 27.50
CA SER A 322 25.62 -27.21 26.46
C SER A 322 26.14 -28.59 26.90
N ASN A 323 27.15 -28.66 27.75
CA ASN A 323 27.69 -29.92 28.26
C ASN A 323 26.86 -30.52 29.42
N GLU A 324 26.29 -29.70 30.31
CA GLU A 324 25.40 -30.19 31.39
C GLU A 324 24.05 -30.70 30.86
N SER A 325 23.50 -30.04 29.83
CA SER A 325 22.26 -30.49 29.17
C SER A 325 22.43 -31.85 28.48
N SER A 326 23.65 -32.21 28.05
CA SER A 326 23.96 -33.49 27.41
C SER A 326 24.28 -34.61 28.41
N HIS A 327 24.65 -34.28 29.65
CA HIS A 327 24.90 -35.26 30.71
C HIS A 327 23.65 -35.62 31.53
N GLN A 328 22.69 -34.70 31.67
CA GLN A 328 21.41 -35.00 32.33
C GLN A 328 20.47 -35.90 31.52
N MET A 329 20.62 -36.00 30.19
CA MET A 329 19.87 -36.97 29.37
C MET A 329 20.46 -38.38 29.35
N LYS A 330 21.72 -38.59 29.78
CA LYS A 330 22.38 -39.91 29.78
C LYS A 330 22.35 -40.65 31.12
N GLN A 331 22.00 -39.99 32.23
CA GLN A 331 21.89 -40.64 33.55
C GLN A 331 20.45 -41.08 33.92
N SER A 332 19.44 -40.71 33.12
CA SER A 332 18.04 -41.12 33.34
C SER A 332 17.63 -42.42 32.61
N SER A 333 18.55 -43.12 31.94
CA SER A 333 18.25 -44.33 31.15
C SER A 333 18.96 -45.61 31.61
N VAL A 334 19.60 -45.61 32.79
CA VAL A 334 20.24 -46.81 33.35
C VAL A 334 19.91 -46.97 34.84
N SER A 335 18.62 -47.13 35.17
CA SER A 335 18.15 -47.95 36.30
C SER A 335 16.62 -47.95 36.33
N LEU A 336 16.04 -48.98 35.73
CA LEU A 336 14.81 -49.65 36.18
C LEU A 336 14.59 -50.82 35.23
N GLY A 337 15.42 -51.85 35.45
CA GLY A 337 15.12 -53.19 34.97
C GLY A 337 14.11 -53.85 35.90
N VAL A 338 13.20 -54.57 35.26
CA VAL A 338 12.46 -55.76 35.75
C VAL A 338 11.22 -55.50 36.63
N GLY A 339 10.04 -55.76 36.05
CA GLY A 339 8.78 -55.90 36.79
C GLY A 339 7.51 -55.83 35.93
N VAL A 340 7.21 -56.88 35.15
CA VAL A 340 5.88 -57.54 34.90
C VAL A 340 4.63 -56.61 35.00
N THR A 341 3.77 -56.38 34.00
CA THR A 341 2.82 -57.31 33.33
C THR A 341 1.96 -56.57 32.27
N SER A 342 1.64 -57.27 31.16
CA SER A 342 0.46 -57.21 30.23
C SER A 342 -0.04 -55.84 29.68
N VAL A 343 -0.39 -55.67 28.39
CA VAL A 343 -1.33 -56.42 27.53
C VAL A 343 -1.02 -56.17 26.03
N LEU A 344 -1.24 -57.22 25.20
CA LEU A 344 -1.42 -57.36 23.73
C LEU A 344 -1.78 -56.08 22.92
N CYS A 345 -1.56 -55.93 21.60
CA CYS A 345 -1.42 -56.88 20.48
C CYS A 345 -0.82 -56.18 19.23
N GLN A 346 -0.39 -57.00 18.27
CA GLN A 346 0.33 -56.71 17.02
C GLN A 346 -0.37 -55.78 16.02
N THR A 347 0.42 -55.11 15.16
CA THR A 347 0.39 -55.35 13.70
C THR A 347 1.66 -54.81 13.03
N GLU A 348 2.25 -55.66 12.18
CA GLU A 348 3.43 -55.44 11.35
C GLU A 348 3.04 -55.13 9.88
N LYS A 349 3.91 -54.35 9.21
CA LYS A 349 4.46 -54.53 7.84
C LYS A 349 3.61 -54.49 6.54
N LEU A 350 4.10 -53.58 5.68
CA LEU A 350 4.59 -53.74 4.28
C LEU A 350 3.63 -53.91 3.07
N SER A 351 3.66 -52.88 2.22
CA SER A 351 4.06 -52.84 0.80
C SER A 351 3.42 -53.74 -0.28
N SER A 352 3.11 -53.05 -1.40
CA SER A 352 3.06 -53.49 -2.83
C SER A 352 1.74 -53.97 -3.45
N LYS A 353 1.43 -53.30 -4.58
CA LYS A 353 0.88 -53.79 -5.87
C LYS A 353 -0.49 -54.51 -5.96
N ASP A 354 -1.36 -53.94 -6.79
CA ASP A 354 -2.18 -54.53 -7.89
C ASP A 354 -3.56 -53.85 -7.97
N MET A 355 -3.86 -53.08 -9.03
CA MET A 355 -4.25 -53.43 -10.40
C MET A 355 -5.76 -53.77 -10.57
N PHE A 356 -6.41 -52.94 -11.41
CA PHE A 356 -7.56 -53.22 -12.30
C PHE A 356 -8.84 -53.88 -11.76
N ARG A 357 -9.98 -53.17 -11.90
CA ARG A 357 -11.07 -53.64 -12.80
C ARG A 357 -12.10 -52.55 -13.13
N THR A 358 -12.48 -52.58 -14.39
CA THR A 358 -13.54 -51.87 -15.13
C THR A 358 -14.92 -52.50 -14.96
N HIS A 359 -15.99 -51.70 -15.13
CA HIS A 359 -17.28 -51.98 -15.84
C HIS A 359 -18.16 -50.71 -15.67
N SER A 360 -18.56 -49.92 -16.68
CA SER A 360 -19.37 -50.12 -17.90
C SER A 360 -20.85 -50.48 -17.67
N GLU A 361 -21.75 -49.54 -18.03
CA GLU A 361 -23.01 -49.66 -18.81
C GLU A 361 -24.08 -48.67 -18.31
N SER A 362 -24.44 -47.63 -19.08
CA SER A 362 -25.49 -47.54 -20.15
C SER A 362 -26.88 -47.23 -19.56
N GLY A 363 -27.73 -46.32 -20.07
CA GLY A 363 -27.72 -45.45 -21.23
C GLY A 363 -29.04 -44.65 -21.35
N LEU A 364 -29.15 -43.93 -22.48
CA LEU A 364 -30.35 -43.46 -23.19
C LEU A 364 -31.18 -42.26 -22.66
N GLY A 365 -31.20 -41.20 -23.49
CA GLY A 365 -32.48 -40.69 -24.01
C GLY A 365 -32.74 -39.18 -23.91
N GLY A 366 -32.95 -38.53 -25.06
CA GLY A 366 -34.03 -37.53 -25.16
C GLY A 366 -33.65 -36.10 -25.57
N LEU A 367 -33.81 -35.83 -26.87
CA LEU A 367 -34.15 -34.52 -27.44
C LEU A 367 -35.30 -33.83 -26.67
N ARG A 368 -35.24 -32.50 -26.52
CA ARG A 368 -36.29 -31.56 -26.99
C ARG A 368 -35.95 -30.09 -26.72
N SER A 369 -36.10 -29.32 -27.79
CA SER A 369 -36.47 -27.90 -27.83
C SER A 369 -37.70 -27.58 -26.98
N LEU A 370 -37.79 -26.36 -26.45
CA LEU A 370 -38.97 -25.48 -26.57
C LEU A 370 -38.72 -24.11 -25.93
N ASP A 371 -39.29 -23.11 -26.60
CA ASP A 371 -39.37 -21.69 -26.29
C ASP A 371 -40.02 -21.36 -24.95
N LEU A 372 -39.56 -20.27 -24.31
CA LEU A 372 -40.36 -19.09 -23.90
C LEU A 372 -39.47 -18.03 -23.22
#